data_AF-A0AAJ5QI88-F1
#
_entry.id   AF-A0AAJ5QI88-F1
#
_cell.length_a   1.000
_cell.length_b   1.000
_cell.length_c   1.000
_cell.angle_alpha   90.00
_cell.angle_beta   90.00
_cell.angle_gamma   90.00
#
_symmetry.space_group_name_H-M   'P 1'
#
loop_
_entity.id
_entity.type
_entity.pdbx_description
1 polymer ?
#
loop_
_entity_poly.entity_id
_entity_poly.type
_entity_poly.pdbx_seq_one_letter_code
_entity_poly.pdbx_strand_id
1 'polypeptide(L)'
;MAASLQLKGGTAAKVAAYTPLAREVVIDTDNWRLVIGDGTTAGGKPLTVTSAAKWTTARNITFTGASTGTASVDGSADVSVALTLGAVDLGTL
;
A
#
# COMPACT_ATOMS: atom_id res chain seq x y z
N MET A 1 -24.94 20.93 13.89
CA MET A 1 -24.61 21.03 12.44
C MET A 1 -23.09 20.95 12.33
N ALA A 2 -22.55 19.97 11.61
CA ALA A 2 -21.11 19.92 11.36
C ALA A 2 -20.80 20.83 10.16
N ALA A 3 -19.91 21.80 10.32
CA ALA A 3 -19.34 22.53 9.20
C ALA A 3 -18.21 21.68 8.61
N SER A 4 -18.19 21.48 7.30
CA SER A 4 -17.10 20.80 6.60
C SER A 4 -16.22 21.83 5.89
N LEU A 5 -14.90 21.64 6.01
CA LEU A 5 -13.94 22.37 5.18
C LEU A 5 -13.87 21.68 3.82
N GLN A 6 -14.32 22.37 2.78
CA GLN A 6 -14.11 21.91 1.41
C GLN A 6 -12.74 22.42 0.93
N LEU A 7 -11.90 21.50 0.46
CA LEU A 7 -10.65 21.83 -0.21
C LEU A 7 -10.90 21.94 -1.72
N LYS A 8 -10.06 22.70 -2.42
CA LYS A 8 -10.08 22.72 -3.89
C LYS A 8 -9.86 21.29 -4.40
N GLY A 9 -10.63 20.87 -5.40
CA GLY A 9 -10.44 19.56 -6.02
C GLY A 9 -10.87 19.52 -7.47
N GLY A 10 -10.45 18.47 -8.16
CA GLY A 10 -10.82 18.21 -9.55
C GLY A 10 -10.38 16.82 -9.99
N THR A 11 -10.76 16.46 -11.22
CA THR A 11 -10.30 15.24 -11.88
C THR A 11 -8.79 15.23 -12.00
N ALA A 12 -8.19 14.05 -12.16
CA ALA A 12 -6.74 13.89 -12.30
C ALA A 12 -6.17 14.77 -13.42
N ALA A 13 -6.88 14.89 -14.54
CA ALA A 13 -6.50 15.75 -15.67
C ALA A 13 -6.52 17.25 -15.32
N LYS A 14 -7.52 17.70 -14.55
CA LYS A 14 -7.60 19.10 -14.10
C LYS A 14 -6.52 19.42 -13.07
N VAL A 15 -6.26 18.49 -12.15
CA VAL A 15 -5.19 18.64 -11.15
C VAL A 15 -3.83 18.66 -11.86
N ALA A 16 -3.58 17.79 -12.84
CA ALA A 16 -2.32 17.75 -13.61
C ALA A 16 -2.01 19.06 -14.37
N ALA A 17 -3.03 19.78 -14.82
CA ALA A 17 -2.88 21.07 -15.51
C ALA A 17 -2.73 22.27 -14.54
N TYR A 18 -3.05 22.08 -13.25
CA TYR A 18 -3.00 23.14 -12.25
C TYR A 18 -1.64 23.14 -11.54
N THR A 19 -1.01 24.31 -11.35
CA THR A 19 0.20 24.48 -10.51
C THR A 19 -0.22 25.03 -9.15
N PRO A 20 -0.35 24.18 -8.11
CA PRO A 20 -0.78 24.63 -6.80
C PRO A 20 0.31 25.44 -6.10
N LEU A 21 -0.08 26.45 -5.33
CA LEU A 21 0.85 27.29 -4.57
C LEU A 21 1.57 26.45 -3.49
N ALA A 22 2.72 26.93 -3.01
CA ALA A 22 3.42 26.28 -1.92
C ALA A 22 2.48 26.06 -0.71
N ARG A 23 2.41 24.82 -0.22
CA ARG A 23 1.54 24.37 0.89
C ARG A 23 0.03 24.36 0.59
N GLU A 24 -0.41 24.63 -0.63
CA GLU A 24 -1.80 24.41 -1.02
C GLU A 24 -2.12 22.91 -1.03
N VAL A 25 -3.27 22.53 -0.47
CA VAL A 25 -3.79 21.15 -0.50
C VAL A 25 -4.92 21.08 -1.51
N VAL A 26 -4.77 20.18 -2.48
CA VAL A 26 -5.76 19.91 -3.54
C VAL A 26 -6.21 18.46 -3.48
N ILE A 27 -7.49 18.20 -3.78
CA ILE A 27 -8.06 16.84 -3.89
C ILE A 27 -8.08 16.41 -5.36
N ASP A 28 -7.43 15.28 -5.65
CA ASP A 28 -7.60 14.54 -6.90
C ASP A 28 -8.77 13.56 -6.71
N THR A 29 -9.90 13.87 -7.35
CA THR A 29 -11.16 13.15 -7.13
C THR A 29 -11.25 11.83 -7.87
N ASP A 30 -10.39 11.58 -8.86
CA ASP A 30 -10.39 10.31 -9.58
C ASP A 30 -9.54 9.28 -8.83
N ASN A 31 -8.41 9.71 -8.28
CA ASN A 31 -7.49 8.85 -7.53
C ASN A 31 -7.69 8.88 -6.01
N TRP A 32 -8.70 9.62 -5.53
CA TRP A 32 -9.06 9.71 -4.11
C TRP A 32 -7.88 10.06 -3.20
N ARG A 33 -7.08 11.04 -3.61
CA ARG A 33 -5.83 11.41 -2.93
C ARG A 33 -5.67 12.91 -2.76
N LEU A 34 -4.84 13.28 -1.79
CA LEU A 34 -4.40 14.66 -1.59
C LEU A 34 -3.15 14.93 -2.45
N VAL A 35 -3.03 16.15 -2.92
CA VAL A 35 -1.88 16.68 -3.66
C VAL A 35 -1.43 17.95 -2.95
N ILE A 36 -0.13 18.07 -2.68
CA ILE A 36 0.48 19.25 -2.03
C ILE A 36 1.22 20.08 -3.07
N GLY A 37 0.99 21.39 -3.07
CA GLY A 37 1.71 22.32 -3.92
C GLY A 37 3.07 22.73 -3.40
N ASP A 38 4.00 22.96 -4.31
CA ASP A 38 5.32 23.56 -4.08
C ASP A 38 5.45 24.94 -4.75
N GLY A 39 4.41 25.43 -5.44
CA GLY A 39 4.40 26.71 -6.15
C GLY A 39 5.06 26.69 -7.53
N THR A 40 5.57 25.56 -8.01
CA THR A 40 6.32 25.48 -9.28
C THR A 40 5.94 24.28 -10.15
N THR A 41 5.59 23.14 -9.55
CA THR A 41 5.25 21.91 -10.27
C THR A 41 3.76 21.87 -10.63
N ALA A 42 3.46 21.88 -11.94
CA ALA A 42 2.11 21.56 -12.44
C ALA A 42 1.71 20.12 -12.03
N GLY A 43 0.50 19.94 -11.55
CA GLY A 43 0.05 18.67 -10.95
C GLY A 43 0.40 18.50 -9.48
N GLY A 44 1.24 19.37 -8.90
CA GLY A 44 1.71 19.28 -7.52
C GLY A 44 2.44 17.96 -7.18
N LYS A 45 2.59 17.69 -5.89
CA LYS A 45 3.16 16.44 -5.36
C LYS A 45 2.05 15.61 -4.71
N PRO A 46 1.62 14.51 -5.34
CA PRO A 46 0.63 13.64 -4.73
C PRO A 46 1.15 13.00 -3.45
N LEU A 47 0.29 12.93 -2.43
CA LEU A 47 0.58 12.19 -1.21
C LEU A 47 0.37 10.71 -1.50
N THR A 48 1.46 9.98 -1.73
CA THR A 48 1.44 8.53 -2.03
C THR A 48 1.92 7.72 -0.82
N VAL A 49 1.40 6.50 -0.68
CA VAL A 49 1.93 5.52 0.26
C VAL A 49 3.14 4.85 -0.39
N THR A 50 4.31 4.97 0.22
CA THR A 50 5.57 4.40 -0.33
C THR A 50 5.68 2.88 -0.12
N SER A 51 4.89 2.33 0.80
CA SER A 51 4.89 0.91 1.15
C SER A 51 3.51 0.49 1.67
N ALA A 52 3.24 -0.82 1.67
CA ALA A 52 2.07 -1.37 2.33
C ALA A 52 2.20 -1.24 3.85
N ALA A 53 1.09 -0.98 4.53
CA ALA A 53 1.07 -0.97 5.98
C ALA A 53 1.24 -2.39 6.54
N LYS A 54 1.97 -2.51 7.64
CA LYS A 54 2.02 -3.72 8.47
C LYS A 54 0.60 -4.11 8.90
N TRP A 55 0.29 -5.40 8.90
CA TRP A 55 -0.98 -5.90 9.43
C TRP A 55 -1.06 -5.69 10.94
N THR A 56 -2.16 -5.11 11.41
CA THR A 56 -2.41 -4.94 12.86
C THR A 56 -2.44 -6.26 13.59
N THR A 57 -2.98 -7.30 12.94
CA THR A 57 -3.00 -8.67 13.45
C THR A 57 -2.23 -9.54 12.46
N ALA A 58 -1.10 -10.07 12.92
CA ALA A 58 -0.34 -11.04 12.15
C ALA A 58 -1.21 -12.27 11.85
N ARG A 59 -0.97 -12.92 10.71
CA ARG A 59 -1.64 -14.17 10.36
C ARG A 59 -0.62 -15.27 10.13
N ASN A 60 -0.96 -16.47 10.54
CA ASN A 60 -0.18 -17.65 10.21
C ASN A 60 -0.53 -18.10 8.79
N ILE A 61 0.47 -18.17 7.93
CA ILE A 61 0.38 -18.90 6.67
C ILE A 61 0.78 -20.34 6.98
N THR A 62 -0.14 -21.26 6.73
CA THR A 62 0.03 -22.69 6.99
C THR A 62 0.13 -23.45 5.69
N PHE A 63 1.24 -24.16 5.53
CA PHE A 63 1.46 -25.12 4.44
C PHE A 63 1.06 -26.51 4.95
N THR A 64 0.30 -27.24 4.13
CA THR A 64 -0.23 -28.57 4.46
C THR A 64 0.01 -29.56 3.31
N GLY A 65 -0.12 -30.85 3.58
CA GLY A 65 0.09 -31.92 2.59
C GLY A 65 1.45 -32.57 2.73
N ALA A 66 2.11 -32.85 1.61
CA ALA A 66 3.43 -33.52 1.58
C ALA A 66 4.58 -32.65 2.13
N SER A 67 4.36 -31.35 2.30
CA SER A 67 5.26 -30.45 3.02
C SER A 67 4.42 -29.61 3.97
N THR A 68 4.77 -29.64 5.26
CA THR A 68 4.05 -28.92 6.30
C THR A 68 4.94 -27.87 6.92
N GLY A 69 4.37 -26.75 7.35
CA GLY A 69 5.11 -25.69 7.99
C GLY A 69 4.21 -24.49 8.20
N THR A 70 4.58 -23.62 9.13
CA THR A 70 3.82 -22.40 9.39
C THR A 70 4.77 -21.25 9.63
N ALA A 71 4.35 -20.06 9.21
CA ALA A 71 5.02 -18.83 9.61
C ALA A 71 4.00 -17.72 9.82
N SER A 72 4.26 -16.89 10.83
CA SER A 72 3.50 -15.67 11.06
C SER A 72 4.02 -14.58 10.14
N VAL A 73 3.12 -13.93 9.41
CA VAL A 73 3.44 -12.78 8.57
C VAL A 73 2.60 -11.58 8.98
N ASP A 74 3.24 -10.42 9.01
CA ASP A 74 2.59 -9.14 9.25
C ASP A 74 3.08 -8.01 8.33
N GLY A 75 4.04 -8.29 7.43
CA GLY A 75 4.58 -7.30 6.50
C GLY A 75 5.68 -6.41 7.06
N SER A 76 6.28 -6.73 8.22
CA SER A 76 7.38 -5.92 8.79
C SER A 76 8.75 -6.17 8.14
N ALA A 77 8.98 -7.40 7.69
CA ALA A 77 10.26 -7.86 7.13
C ALA A 77 10.04 -9.16 6.34
N ASP A 78 11.08 -9.60 5.65
CA ASP A 78 11.11 -10.92 5.01
C ASP A 78 11.00 -12.04 6.05
N VAL A 79 10.21 -13.07 5.73
CA VAL A 79 9.99 -14.23 6.58
C VAL A 79 10.33 -15.50 5.81
N SER A 80 11.24 -16.31 6.36
CA SER A 80 11.54 -17.63 5.84
C SER A 80 10.66 -18.67 6.54
N VAL A 81 10.13 -19.63 5.79
CA VAL A 81 9.32 -20.73 6.33
C VAL A 81 10.10 -22.02 6.22
N ALA A 82 10.42 -22.62 7.37
CA ALA A 82 10.96 -23.97 7.40
C ALA A 82 9.82 -24.96 7.10
N LEU A 83 9.98 -25.77 6.05
CA LEU A 83 9.04 -26.82 5.69
C LEU A 83 9.58 -28.18 6.13
N THR A 84 8.76 -28.93 6.84
CA THR A 84 8.97 -30.35 7.12
C THR A 84 8.31 -31.16 6.00
N LEU A 85 9.11 -31.93 5.27
CA LEU A 85 8.59 -32.87 4.27
C LEU A 85 7.98 -34.08 5.00
N GLY A 86 6.81 -34.51 4.55
CA GLY A 86 6.22 -35.80 4.90
C GLY A 86 7.01 -36.95 4.28
N ALA A 87 6.42 -38.14 4.19
CA ALA A 87 7.05 -39.27 3.52
C ALA A 87 7.44 -38.88 2.08
N VAL A 88 8.75 -38.76 1.85
CA VAL A 88 9.30 -38.53 0.51
C VAL A 88 9.42 -39.89 -0.14
N ASP A 89 8.60 -40.17 -1.14
CA ASP A 89 8.88 -41.29 -2.04
C ASP A 89 10.10 -40.91 -2.88
N LEU A 90 11.25 -41.49 -2.55
CA LEU A 90 12.49 -41.28 -3.30
C LEU A 90 12.58 -42.21 -4.52
N GLY A 91 11.59 -43.07 -4.75
CA GLY A 91 11.69 -44.20 -5.68
C GLY A 91 12.74 -45.21 -5.23
N THR A 92 12.82 -46.36 -5.92
CA THR A 92 13.99 -47.24 -5.80
C THR A 92 15.19 -46.50 -6.37
N LEU A 93 16.01 -45.92 -5.50
CA LEU A 93 17.28 -45.30 -5.85
C LEU A 93 18.25 -46.33 -6.45
#